data_AF-A0A1C6NVA8-F1
#
_entry.id   AF-A0A1C6NVA8-F1
#
_cell.length_a   1.000
_cell.length_b   1.000
_cell.length_c   1.000
_cell.angle_alpha   90.00
_cell.angle_beta   90.00
_cell.angle_gamma   90.00
#
_symmetry.space_group_name_H-M   'P 1'
#
loop_
_entity.id
_entity.type
_entity.pdbx_description
1 polymer ?
#
loop_
_entity_poly.entity_id
_entity_poly.type
_entity_poly.pdbx_seq_one_letter_code
_entity_poly.pdbx_strand_id
1 'polypeptide(L)' 'MPGLTMRRIADLYPGEAKTDAKDAFIIVGAARAMPHTLRSIDLEDETIAELEMIVGFDDDLTGEAARVANRLHGC' A
#
# COMPACT_ATOMS: atom_id res chain seq x y z
N MET A 1 -8.50 8.39 11.94
CA MET A 1 -7.30 9.22 12.18
C MET A 1 -7.18 10.21 11.01
N PRO A 2 -7.08 11.54 11.23
CA PRO A 2 -7.19 12.54 10.17
C PRO A 2 -5.89 12.59 9.32
N GLY A 3 -6.01 12.68 7.99
CA GLY A 3 -4.93 12.54 7.01
C GLY A 3 -3.76 13.54 7.08
N LEU A 4 -3.72 14.44 8.07
CA LEU A 4 -2.65 15.41 8.25
C LEU A 4 -1.40 14.81 8.94
N THR A 5 -1.59 13.79 9.80
CA THR A 5 -0.46 13.05 10.38
C THR A 5 0.20 12.12 9.37
N MET A 6 -0.57 11.53 8.44
CA MET A 6 -0.01 10.69 7.36
C MET A 6 0.85 11.50 6.38
N ARG A 7 0.41 12.72 5.99
CA ARG A 7 1.16 13.56 5.06
C ARG A 7 2.54 13.96 5.58
N ARG A 8 2.66 14.27 6.88
CA ARG A 8 3.95 14.64 7.50
C ARG A 8 4.95 13.48 7.59
N ILE A 9 4.46 12.24 7.64
CA ILE A 9 5.31 11.05 7.64
C ILE A 9 5.83 10.77 6.22
N ALA A 10 4.99 10.96 5.21
CA ALA A 10 5.38 10.82 3.80
C ALA A 10 6.46 11.84 3.38
N ASP A 11 6.39 13.08 3.89
CA ASP A 11 7.37 14.13 3.59
C ASP A 11 8.79 13.85 4.18
N LEU A 12 8.93 12.88 5.10
CA LEU A 12 10.21 12.46 5.68
C LEU A 12 10.98 11.46 4.78
N TYR A 13 10.35 10.93 3.73
CA TYR A 13 10.96 9.98 2.78
C TYR A 13 10.65 10.39 1.33
N PRO A 14 11.30 11.45 0.81
CA PRO A 14 11.05 11.94 -0.53
C PRO A 14 11.68 10.99 -1.55
N GLY A 15 10.86 10.17 -2.23
CA GLY A 15 11.29 9.43 -3.42
C GLY A 15 10.70 8.04 -3.62
N GLU A 16 10.08 7.43 -2.61
CA GLU A 16 9.58 6.05 -2.73
C GLU A 16 8.06 6.03 -2.60
N ALA A 17 7.39 6.06 -3.75
CA ALA A 17 5.95 5.76 -3.87
C ALA A 17 5.62 4.29 -3.57
N LYS A 18 6.48 3.58 -2.84
CA LYS A 18 6.35 2.18 -2.49
C LYS A 18 6.36 2.08 -0.98
N THR A 19 5.20 1.76 -0.41
CA THR A 19 4.98 1.49 1.00
C THR A 19 6.23 0.84 1.63
N ASP A 20 6.96 1.62 2.43
CA ASP A 20 8.33 1.33 2.80
C ASP A 20 8.40 0.04 3.64
N ALA A 21 9.34 -0.85 3.31
CA ALA A 21 9.52 -2.11 4.03
C ALA A 21 9.77 -1.87 5.53
N LYS A 22 10.34 -0.71 5.88
CA LYS A 22 10.53 -0.26 7.26
C LYS A 22 9.19 0.03 7.95
N ASP A 23 8.25 0.69 7.27
CA ASP A 23 6.94 0.99 7.84
C ASP A 23 6.17 -0.31 8.10
N ALA A 24 6.23 -1.26 7.16
CA ALA A 24 5.68 -2.60 7.36
C ALA A 24 6.29 -3.30 8.58
N PHE A 25 7.61 -3.26 8.74
CA PHE A 25 8.30 -3.84 9.90
C PHE A 25 7.86 -3.19 11.23
N ILE A 26 7.76 -1.87 11.27
CA ILE A 26 7.33 -1.13 12.46
C ILE A 26 5.86 -1.41 12.80
N ILE A 27 4.97 -1.44 11.80
CA ILE A 27 3.55 -1.75 11.99
C ILE A 27 3.38 -3.18 12.54
N VAL A 28 4.07 -4.16 11.96
CA VAL A 28 4.04 -5.55 12.45
C VAL A 28 4.59 -5.65 13.88
N GLY A 29 5.67 -4.94 14.19
CA GLY A 29 6.21 -4.87 15.55
C GLY A 29 5.22 -4.29 16.56
N ALA A 30 4.56 -3.18 16.22
CA ALA A 30 3.55 -2.55 17.06
C ALA A 30 2.32 -3.45 17.26
N ALA A 31 1.83 -4.08 16.18
CA ALA A 31 0.74 -5.04 16.21
C ALA A 31 1.04 -6.24 17.14
N ARG A 32 2.28 -6.74 17.12
CA ARG A 32 2.72 -7.85 17.98
C ARG A 32 2.83 -7.45 19.46
N ALA A 33 3.27 -6.22 19.74
CA ALA A 33 3.38 -5.71 21.11
C ALA A 33 2.02 -5.32 21.72
N MET A 34 1.04 -4.96 20.89
CA MET A 34 -0.29 -4.49 21.30
C MET A 34 -1.41 -5.29 20.63
N PRO A 35 -1.52 -6.61 20.87
CA PRO A 35 -2.52 -7.44 20.18
C PRO A 35 -3.97 -7.06 20.52
N HIS A 36 -4.19 -6.48 21.70
CA HIS A 36 -5.51 -6.01 22.14
C HIS A 36 -6.04 -4.79 21.38
N THR A 37 -5.18 -4.11 20.61
CA THR A 37 -5.62 -3.02 19.72
C THR A 37 -6.05 -3.51 18.34
N LEU A 38 -5.85 -4.81 18.04
CA LEU A 38 -6.23 -5.41 16.78
C LEU A 38 -7.64 -5.99 16.87
N ARG A 39 -8.41 -5.83 15.79
CA ARG A 39 -9.72 -6.45 15.61
C ARG A 39 -9.58 -7.63 14.65
N SER A 40 -10.16 -8.78 14.99
CA SER A 40 -10.29 -9.90 14.05
C SER A 40 -11.28 -9.56 12.95
N ILE A 41 -10.92 -9.92 11.71
CA ILE A 41 -11.77 -9.83 10.54
C ILE A 41 -11.82 -11.23 9.95
N ASP A 42 -13.02 -11.79 9.86
CA ASP A 42 -13.26 -12.99 9.08
C ASP A 42 -13.56 -12.53 7.65
N LEU A 43 -12.81 -13.07 6.69
CA LEU A 43 -13.02 -12.77 5.28
C LEU A 43 -13.86 -13.89 4.67
N GLU A 44 -14.92 -13.50 3.96
CA GLU A 44 -15.70 -14.43 3.14
C GLU A 44 -14.97 -14.64 1.80
N ASP A 45 -15.09 -15.83 1.21
CA ASP A 45 -14.41 -16.19 -0.04
C ASP A 45 -14.70 -15.18 -1.17
N GLU A 46 -15.91 -14.60 -1.19
CA GLU A 46 -16.29 -13.55 -2.14
C GLU A 46 -15.49 -12.25 -1.94
N THR A 47 -15.24 -11.84 -0.69
CA THR A 47 -14.44 -10.65 -0.36
C THR A 47 -12.97 -10.83 -0.79
N ILE A 48 -12.44 -12.06 -0.66
CA ILE A 48 -11.08 -12.38 -1.11
C ILE A 48 -10.99 -12.29 -2.63
N ALA A 49 -11.95 -12.88 -3.35
CA ALA A 49 -11.99 -12.84 -4.81
C ALA A 49 -12.15 -11.40 -5.35
N GLU A 50 -12.96 -10.57 -4.71
CA GLU A 50 -13.09 -9.15 -5.06
C GLU A 50 -11.78 -8.40 -4.85
N LEU A 51 -11.10 -8.64 -3.73
CA LEU A 51 -9.81 -8.01 -3.43
C LEU A 51 -8.72 -8.43 -4.43
N GLU A 52 -8.67 -9.71 -4.80
CA GLU A 52 -7.73 -10.20 -5.83
C GLU A 52 -7.96 -9.51 -7.19
N MET A 53 -9.23 -9.31 -7.57
CA MET A 53 -9.57 -8.59 -8.80
C MET A 53 -9.11 -7.13 -8.77
N ILE A 54 -9.30 -6.44 -7.63
CA ILE A 54 -8.84 -5.05 -7.46
C ILE A 54 -7.31 -4.95 -7.49
N VAL A 55 -6.61 -5.88 -6.83
CA VAL A 55 -5.13 -5.92 -6.83
C VAL A 55 -4.59 -6.14 -8.24
N GLY A 56 -5.17 -7.09 -9.00
CA GLY A 56 -4.77 -7.32 -10.39
C GLY A 56 -4.96 -6.08 -11.28
N PHE A 57 -6.04 -5.32 -11.07
CA PHE A 57 -6.26 -4.07 -11.78
C PHE A 57 -5.20 -3.00 -11.46
N ASP A 58 -4.77 -2.88 -10.20
CA ASP A 58 -3.73 -1.93 -9.79
C ASP A 58 -2.35 -2.28 -10.37
N ASP A 59 -2.01 -3.57 -10.42
CA ASP A 59 -0.79 -4.07 -11.05
C ASP A 59 -0.76 -3.75 -12.55
N ASP A 60 -1.87 -4.01 -13.25
CA ASP A 60 -2.03 -3.68 -14.67
C ASP A 60 -1.90 -2.16 -14.90
N LEU A 61 -2.56 -1.34 -14.07
CA LEU A 61 -2.48 0.12 -14.14
C LEU A 61 -1.06 0.63 -13.90
N THR A 62 -0.34 0.07 -12.94
CA THR A 62 1.06 0.39 -12.66
C THR A 62 1.95 0.04 -13.84
N GLY A 63 1.73 -1.13 -14.46
CA GLY A 63 2.43 -1.55 -15.67
C GLY A 63 2.18 -0.61 -16.86
N GLU A 64 0.94 -0.20 -17.08
CA GLU A 64 0.58 0.77 -18.12
C GLU A 64 1.18 2.15 -17.87
N ALA A 65 1.14 2.64 -16.63
CA ALA A 65 1.75 3.92 -16.27
C ALA A 65 3.25 3.94 -16.58
N ALA A 66 3.96 2.85 -16.25
CA ALA A 66 5.38 2.70 -16.57
C ALA A 66 5.64 2.67 -18.09
N ARG A 67 4.81 1.96 -18.86
CA ARG A 67 4.92 1.91 -20.33
C ARG A 67 4.71 3.28 -20.97
N VAL A 68 3.70 4.03 -20.51
CA VAL A 68 3.40 5.37 -20.99
C VAL A 68 4.54 6.34 -20.64
N ALA A 69 5.04 6.31 -19.41
CA ALA A 69 6.18 7.13 -19.00
C ALA A 69 7.41 6.85 -19.87
N ASN A 70 7.77 5.58 -20.06
CA ASN A 70 8.91 5.20 -20.90
C ASN A 70 8.75 5.65 -22.36
N ARG A 71 7.52 5.68 -22.88
CA ARG A 71 7.23 6.20 -24.22
C ARG A 71 7.43 7.71 -24.31
N LEU A 72 7.07 8.46 -23.28
CA LEU A 72 7.24 9.92 -23.22
C LEU A 72 8.72 10.33 -23.07
N HIS A 73 9.55 9.47 -22.48
CA HIS A 73 10.99 9.71 -22.29
C HIS A 73 11.88 9.10 -23.40
N GLY A 74 11.29 8.41 -24.38
CA GLY A 74 12.00 7.72 -25.47
C GLY A 74 12.22 8.53 -26.76
N CYS A 75 12.13 9.86 -26.69
CA CYS A 75 12.49 10.80 -27.76
C CYS A 75 13.72 11.62 -27.36
#